data_AF-A0A975EBR3-F1
#
_entry.id   AF-A0A975EBR3-F1
#
_cell.length_a   1.000
_cell.length_b   1.000
_cell.length_c   1.000
_cell.angle_alpha   90.00
_cell.angle_beta   90.00
_cell.angle_gamma   90.00
#
_symmetry.space_group_name_H-M   'P 1'
#
loop_
_entity.id
_entity.type
_entity.pdbx_description
1 polymer ?
#
loop_
_entity_poly.entity_id
_entity_poly.type
_entity_poly.pdbx_seq_one_letter_code
_entity_poly.pdbx_strand_id
1 'polypeptide(L)'
;MKVSQTVVRYGNPNAHDFSALTAIQPNLVLAFGSVATLQAGAAAIAKAFPAAHRAGCSTAGEISAVGVEDGSLVITAMHFERTKIAQFSTALTNMEDSFAAGKRLASGLPILGLKAVLIFGQGVAINGSGVLSGMTEILGPKVPITGGLAGDGGAFAQTWVLDAKGISDNRLTCIGLYGEALEFSHGSFGGWSPFGPARKVTRSVNNVLFELDGESALEVYKRYLGEHAKGLPASGLLFPFAMLGSDHSEVGLIRTILGVDEAAGSLTLAGDIDPDGYLRLMHASTDALVDGAEAAAEAAKSMQQTGPHQGLALLVSCVGRKLVMGGRVDEEVEAVGDVFGQGATLAGFYSYGEISPFSPEVECKLHNQTMTITYIAETA
;
A
#
# COMPACT_ATOMS: atom_id res chain seq x y z
N MET A 1 -3.62 20.87 -12.29
CA MET A 1 -3.14 19.49 -12.57
C MET A 1 -3.85 18.86 -13.76
N LYS A 2 -3.11 18.08 -14.57
CA LYS A 2 -3.66 17.22 -15.64
C LYS A 2 -3.29 15.78 -15.36
N VAL A 3 -4.20 14.85 -15.65
CA VAL A 3 -4.00 13.40 -15.48
C VAL A 3 -4.34 12.68 -16.78
N SER A 4 -3.54 11.70 -17.15
CA SER A 4 -3.79 10.82 -18.28
C SER A 4 -3.33 9.41 -17.93
N GLN A 5 -4.10 8.40 -18.33
CA GLN A 5 -3.82 7.01 -17.99
C GLN A 5 -3.91 6.12 -19.23
N THR A 6 -3.09 5.07 -19.25
CA THR A 6 -3.21 3.98 -20.23
C THR A 6 -2.95 2.64 -19.56
N VAL A 7 -3.47 1.57 -20.17
CA VAL A 7 -3.29 0.19 -19.71
C VAL A 7 -2.72 -0.64 -20.85
N VAL A 8 -1.54 -1.22 -20.62
CA VAL A 8 -0.87 -2.12 -21.57
C VAL A 8 -1.10 -3.56 -21.14
N ARG A 9 -1.77 -4.35 -21.99
CA ARG A 9 -2.17 -5.73 -21.68
C ARG A 9 -1.27 -6.80 -22.28
N TYR A 10 -0.50 -6.47 -23.31
CA TYR A 10 0.31 -7.43 -24.04
C TYR A 10 1.59 -6.81 -24.61
N GLY A 11 2.62 -7.65 -24.77
CA GLY A 11 3.84 -7.32 -25.50
C GLY A 11 4.92 -6.63 -24.67
N ASN A 12 6.02 -6.29 -25.35
CA ASN A 12 7.07 -5.42 -24.80
C ASN A 12 6.68 -3.98 -25.14
N PRO A 13 6.24 -3.17 -24.16
CA PRO A 13 5.86 -1.79 -24.42
C PRO A 13 7.03 -1.05 -25.05
N ASN A 14 6.72 -0.13 -25.96
CA ASN A 14 7.69 0.78 -26.54
C ASN A 14 7.26 2.23 -26.24
N ALA A 15 8.18 3.18 -26.38
CA ALA A 15 7.93 4.57 -26.01
C ALA A 15 6.77 5.23 -26.80
N HIS A 16 6.45 4.76 -28.01
CA HIS A 16 5.34 5.30 -28.80
C HIS A 16 3.97 4.90 -28.25
N ASP A 17 3.88 3.78 -27.53
CA ASP A 17 2.65 3.33 -26.87
C ASP A 17 2.18 4.34 -25.80
N PHE A 18 3.07 5.23 -25.36
CA PHE A 18 2.82 6.25 -24.35
C PHE A 18 2.63 7.66 -24.94
N SER A 19 2.52 7.78 -26.27
CA SER A 19 2.45 9.08 -26.94
C SER A 19 1.30 9.97 -26.44
N ALA A 20 0.11 9.41 -26.21
CA ALA A 20 -1.03 10.14 -25.63
C ALA A 20 -0.71 10.72 -24.24
N LEU A 21 0.03 9.98 -23.40
CA LEU A 21 0.45 10.43 -22.09
C LEU A 21 1.47 11.56 -22.17
N THR A 22 2.37 11.54 -23.16
CA THR A 22 3.37 12.61 -23.33
C THR A 22 2.75 13.96 -23.72
N ALA A 23 1.53 13.96 -24.28
CA ALA A 23 0.84 15.18 -24.70
C ALA A 23 0.54 16.15 -23.54
N ILE A 24 0.40 15.63 -22.31
CA ILE A 24 0.20 16.49 -21.12
C ILE A 24 1.51 16.97 -20.49
N GLN A 25 2.66 16.65 -21.09
CA GLN A 25 4.00 17.00 -20.59
C GLN A 25 4.22 16.61 -19.12
N PRO A 26 4.04 15.34 -18.74
CA PRO A 26 4.01 14.96 -17.34
C PRO A 26 5.34 15.22 -16.63
N ASN A 27 5.25 15.63 -15.36
CA ASN A 27 6.39 15.76 -14.45
C ASN A 27 6.41 14.66 -13.37
N LEU A 28 5.35 13.85 -13.27
CA LEU A 28 5.33 12.60 -12.52
C LEU A 28 4.60 11.52 -13.31
N VAL A 29 5.16 10.30 -13.29
CA VAL A 29 4.55 9.10 -13.87
C VAL A 29 4.58 7.99 -12.83
N LEU A 30 3.39 7.42 -12.58
CA LEU A 30 3.23 6.20 -11.77
C LEU A 30 2.99 5.01 -12.70
N ALA A 31 3.65 3.88 -12.41
CA ALA A 31 3.48 2.66 -13.17
C ALA A 31 3.32 1.43 -12.25
N PHE A 32 2.19 0.74 -12.39
CA PHE A 32 1.86 -0.45 -11.61
C PHE A 32 1.58 -1.60 -12.58
N GLY A 33 2.25 -2.72 -12.40
CA GLY A 33 2.06 -3.88 -13.28
C GLY A 33 2.50 -5.18 -12.65
N SER A 34 2.18 -6.30 -13.28
CA SER A 34 2.77 -7.58 -12.92
C SER A 34 4.30 -7.51 -13.00
N VAL A 35 4.99 -8.44 -12.34
CA VAL A 35 6.46 -8.53 -12.41
C VAL A 35 6.95 -8.51 -13.87
N ALA A 36 6.33 -9.34 -14.73
CA ALA A 36 6.72 -9.47 -16.12
C ALA A 36 6.50 -8.17 -16.92
N THR A 37 5.31 -7.57 -16.81
CA THR A 37 4.95 -6.38 -17.59
C THR A 37 5.68 -5.12 -17.12
N LEU A 38 5.91 -4.96 -15.81
CA LEU A 38 6.68 -3.83 -15.29
C LEU A 38 8.16 -3.92 -15.72
N GLN A 39 8.77 -5.11 -15.63
CA GLN A 39 10.14 -5.33 -16.11
C GLN A 39 10.26 -5.04 -17.61
N ALA A 40 9.32 -5.55 -18.42
CA ALA A 40 9.29 -5.30 -19.86
C ALA A 40 9.09 -3.82 -20.21
N GLY A 41 8.25 -3.11 -19.45
CA GLY A 41 7.90 -1.71 -19.70
C GLY A 41 8.90 -0.66 -19.19
N ALA A 42 9.73 -0.99 -18.19
CA ALA A 42 10.56 -0.01 -17.48
C ALA A 42 11.44 0.85 -18.41
N ALA A 43 12.10 0.21 -19.39
CA ALA A 43 12.96 0.92 -20.34
C ALA A 43 12.16 1.85 -21.28
N ALA A 44 10.97 1.42 -21.70
CA ALA A 44 10.09 2.23 -22.54
C ALA A 44 9.52 3.43 -21.79
N ILE A 45 9.14 3.26 -20.51
CA ILE A 45 8.70 4.35 -19.64
C ILE A 45 9.83 5.37 -19.48
N ALA A 46 11.04 4.93 -19.20
CA ALA A 46 12.20 5.83 -19.07
C ALA A 46 12.47 6.63 -20.36
N LYS A 47 12.34 5.98 -21.54
CA LYS A 47 12.52 6.63 -22.83
C LYS A 47 11.41 7.62 -23.17
N ALA A 48 10.15 7.32 -22.83
CA ALA A 48 9.02 8.20 -23.10
C ALA A 48 8.96 9.41 -22.16
N PHE A 49 9.41 9.26 -20.92
CA PHE A 49 9.31 10.30 -19.90
C PHE A 49 10.67 10.66 -19.28
N PRO A 50 11.66 11.10 -20.08
CA PRO A 50 13.03 11.33 -19.59
C PRO A 50 13.12 12.46 -18.55
N ALA A 51 12.23 13.46 -18.65
CA ALA A 51 12.19 14.62 -17.75
C ALA A 51 11.26 14.45 -16.54
N ALA A 52 10.39 13.42 -16.53
CA ALA A 52 9.46 13.20 -15.43
C ALA A 52 10.12 12.39 -14.30
N HIS A 53 9.67 12.62 -13.07
CA HIS A 53 9.85 11.65 -12.00
C HIS A 53 9.07 10.38 -12.35
N ARG A 54 9.63 9.21 -12.05
CA ARG A 54 9.04 7.91 -12.35
C ARG A 54 9.05 7.09 -11.08
N ALA A 55 7.90 6.59 -10.67
CA ALA A 55 7.80 5.68 -9.54
C ALA A 55 6.75 4.60 -9.79
N GLY A 56 6.78 3.56 -8.99
CA GLY A 56 5.80 2.49 -9.06
C GLY A 56 6.38 1.17 -8.58
N CYS A 57 5.62 0.10 -8.77
CA CYS A 57 6.01 -1.21 -8.27
C CYS A 57 5.28 -2.34 -8.98
N SER A 58 5.82 -3.54 -8.81
CA SER A 58 5.10 -4.76 -9.18
C SER A 58 3.92 -4.97 -8.23
N THR A 59 2.88 -5.68 -8.67
CA THR A 59 1.61 -5.74 -7.95
C THR A 59 1.11 -7.18 -7.74
N ALA A 60 0.02 -7.31 -6.99
CA ALA A 60 -0.82 -8.49 -6.94
C ALA A 60 -2.15 -8.32 -7.72
N GLY A 61 -2.19 -7.35 -8.63
CA GLY A 61 -3.37 -6.91 -9.37
C GLY A 61 -3.28 -5.42 -9.65
N GLU A 62 -3.57 -5.01 -10.87
CA GLU A 62 -3.50 -3.61 -11.29
C GLU A 62 -4.89 -2.97 -11.22
N ILE A 63 -4.95 -1.74 -10.69
CA ILE A 63 -6.19 -0.96 -10.63
C ILE A 63 -6.07 0.22 -11.59
N SER A 64 -7.08 0.40 -12.44
CA SER A 64 -7.19 1.49 -13.40
C SER A 64 -8.60 2.09 -13.39
N ALA A 65 -8.82 3.15 -14.17
CA ALA A 65 -10.14 3.74 -14.36
C ALA A 65 -11.15 2.79 -15.04
N VAL A 66 -10.71 1.66 -15.59
CA VAL A 66 -11.58 0.66 -16.24
C VAL A 66 -11.82 -0.59 -15.38
N GLY A 67 -11.27 -0.65 -14.16
CA GLY A 67 -11.41 -1.77 -13.24
C GLY A 67 -10.08 -2.43 -12.86
N VAL A 68 -10.18 -3.68 -12.41
CA VAL A 68 -9.07 -4.50 -11.93
C VAL A 68 -8.62 -5.49 -13.01
N GLU A 69 -7.31 -5.54 -13.25
CA GLU A 69 -6.72 -6.50 -14.19
C GLU A 69 -5.52 -7.23 -13.58
N ASP A 70 -5.16 -8.36 -14.19
CA ASP A 70 -3.95 -9.12 -13.87
C ASP A 70 -3.07 -9.23 -15.12
N GLY A 71 -1.74 -9.19 -14.92
CA GLY A 71 -0.80 -9.36 -16.03
C GLY A 71 -0.74 -8.15 -16.96
N SER A 72 -1.17 -6.98 -16.48
CA SER A 72 -1.19 -5.72 -17.22
C SER A 72 -0.14 -4.74 -16.69
N LEU A 73 -0.02 -3.58 -17.33
CA LEU A 73 0.77 -2.44 -16.87
C LEU A 73 -0.07 -1.18 -17.00
N VAL A 74 -0.48 -0.65 -15.85
CA VAL A 74 -1.21 0.63 -15.73
C VAL A 74 -0.20 1.74 -15.55
N ILE A 75 -0.26 2.74 -16.43
CA ILE A 75 0.62 3.91 -16.39
C ILE A 75 -0.24 5.14 -16.26
N THR A 76 -0.02 5.90 -15.19
CA THR A 76 -0.73 7.14 -14.89
C THR A 76 0.25 8.30 -14.89
N ALA A 77 0.11 9.18 -15.88
CA ALA A 77 0.92 10.37 -16.07
C ALA A 77 0.21 11.59 -15.48
N MET A 78 0.97 12.44 -14.78
CA MET A 78 0.49 13.63 -14.11
C MET A 78 1.36 14.84 -14.48
N HIS A 79 0.70 15.96 -14.72
CA HIS A 79 1.34 17.27 -14.84
C HIS A 79 0.82 18.19 -13.75
N PHE A 80 1.71 18.54 -12.83
CA PHE A 80 1.51 19.61 -11.85
C PHE A 80 2.05 20.94 -12.39
N GLU A 81 1.25 22.01 -12.35
CA GLU A 81 1.68 23.32 -12.84
C GLU A 81 2.44 24.13 -11.78
N ARG A 82 2.11 23.92 -10.50
CA ARG A 82 2.55 24.73 -9.35
C ARG A 82 3.17 23.87 -8.24
N THR A 83 2.66 22.67 -8.03
CA THR A 83 3.23 21.71 -7.07
C THR A 83 4.61 21.28 -7.54
N LYS A 84 5.61 21.44 -6.67
CA LYS A 84 6.96 20.93 -6.94
C LYS A 84 7.05 19.48 -6.49
N ILE A 85 7.95 18.74 -7.14
CA ILE A 85 8.15 17.32 -6.89
C ILE A 85 9.64 17.09 -6.66
N ALA A 86 9.95 16.26 -5.67
CA ALA A 86 11.29 15.71 -5.49
C ALA A 86 11.18 14.19 -5.34
N GLN A 87 12.17 13.46 -5.82
CA GLN A 87 12.22 12.01 -5.71
C GLN A 87 13.55 11.60 -5.10
N PHE A 88 13.50 10.62 -4.21
CA PHE A 88 14.69 9.97 -3.69
C PHE A 88 14.48 8.46 -3.60
N SER A 89 15.55 7.69 -3.80
CA SER A 89 15.51 6.23 -3.76
C SER A 89 16.77 5.70 -3.09
N THR A 90 16.60 4.68 -2.25
CA THR A 90 17.69 4.04 -1.51
C THR A 90 17.59 2.52 -1.62
N ALA A 91 18.73 1.85 -1.48
CA ALA A 91 18.73 0.39 -1.36
C ALA A 91 18.23 -0.02 0.02
N LEU A 92 17.56 -1.17 0.06
CA LEU A 92 17.24 -1.91 1.28
C LEU A 92 18.09 -3.18 1.29
N THR A 93 19.04 -3.25 2.22
CA THR A 93 20.02 -4.34 2.23
C THR A 93 19.41 -5.66 2.73
N ASN A 94 18.57 -5.56 3.76
CA ASN A 94 17.86 -6.65 4.40
C ASN A 94 16.72 -6.05 5.26
N MET A 95 16.00 -6.92 5.97
CA MET A 95 14.88 -6.50 6.80
C MET A 95 15.33 -5.57 7.95
N GLU A 96 16.48 -5.83 8.57
CA GLU A 96 17.04 -5.05 9.68
C GLU A 96 17.41 -3.61 9.28
N ASP A 97 17.76 -3.39 8.01
CA ASP A 97 18.11 -2.07 7.46
C ASP A 97 16.86 -1.18 7.26
N SER A 98 15.65 -1.69 7.47
CA SER A 98 14.39 -0.97 7.17
C SER A 98 14.30 0.39 7.87
N PHE A 99 14.64 0.47 9.15
CA PHE A 99 14.63 1.75 9.88
C PHE A 99 15.65 2.76 9.32
N ALA A 100 16.89 2.30 9.08
CA ALA A 100 17.93 3.15 8.52
C ALA A 100 17.59 3.57 7.07
N ALA A 101 16.96 2.69 6.29
CA ALA A 101 16.45 3.00 4.95
C ALA A 101 15.37 4.08 4.99
N GLY A 102 14.45 4.02 5.95
CA GLY A 102 13.48 5.09 6.20
C GLY A 102 14.15 6.44 6.45
N LYS A 103 15.17 6.49 7.32
CA LYS A 103 15.93 7.73 7.56
C LYS A 103 16.63 8.24 6.30
N ARG A 104 17.22 7.34 5.50
CA ARG A 104 17.86 7.71 4.21
C ARG A 104 16.85 8.29 3.22
N LEU A 105 15.67 7.69 3.10
CA LEU A 105 14.60 8.19 2.23
C LEU A 105 14.18 9.61 2.62
N ALA A 106 13.84 9.80 3.90
CA ALA A 106 13.39 11.09 4.39
C ALA A 106 14.48 12.18 4.30
N SER A 107 15.73 11.84 4.65
CA SER A 107 16.86 12.79 4.55
C SER A 107 17.19 13.17 3.10
N GLY A 108 16.82 12.34 2.14
CA GLY A 108 17.00 12.61 0.71
C GLY A 108 16.00 13.61 0.13
N LEU A 109 14.94 13.97 0.88
CA LEU A 109 13.95 14.95 0.48
C LEU A 109 14.24 16.33 1.11
N PRO A 110 14.13 17.43 0.36
CA PRO A 110 14.05 18.76 0.95
C PRO A 110 12.88 18.84 1.94
N ILE A 111 13.10 19.37 3.15
CA ILE A 111 12.04 19.46 4.17
C ILE A 111 11.18 20.73 3.98
N LEU A 112 11.80 21.84 3.56
CA LEU A 112 11.10 23.13 3.46
C LEU A 112 9.99 23.06 2.41
N GLY A 113 8.75 23.26 2.86
CA GLY A 113 7.55 23.27 2.01
C GLY A 113 7.05 21.87 1.62
N LEU A 114 7.60 20.79 2.20
CA LEU A 114 7.09 19.43 2.01
C LEU A 114 5.70 19.32 2.64
N LYS A 115 4.74 18.85 1.86
CA LYS A 115 3.33 18.71 2.29
C LYS A 115 2.91 17.26 2.44
N ALA A 116 3.38 16.37 1.58
CA ALA A 116 3.06 14.94 1.62
C ALA A 116 4.16 14.11 0.94
N VAL A 117 4.19 12.82 1.24
CA VAL A 117 5.11 11.86 0.62
C VAL A 117 4.35 10.65 0.08
N LEU A 118 4.61 10.29 -1.17
CA LEU A 118 4.26 8.96 -1.68
C LEU A 118 5.46 8.02 -1.53
N ILE A 119 5.24 6.77 -1.13
CA ILE A 119 6.28 5.75 -0.98
C ILE A 119 5.90 4.43 -1.67
N PHE A 120 6.88 3.85 -2.37
CA PHE A 120 6.79 2.50 -2.91
C PHE A 120 8.03 1.72 -2.50
N GLY A 121 7.80 0.58 -1.86
CA GLY A 121 8.86 -0.32 -1.39
C GLY A 121 8.74 -1.71 -1.97
N GLN A 122 9.82 -2.50 -1.92
CA GLN A 122 9.71 -3.95 -2.12
C GLN A 122 8.76 -4.55 -1.07
N GLY A 123 8.08 -5.66 -1.37
CA GLY A 123 7.13 -6.30 -0.45
C GLY A 123 7.63 -7.53 0.27
N VAL A 124 8.87 -7.94 0.02
CA VAL A 124 9.53 -9.08 0.68
C VAL A 124 10.77 -8.60 1.43
N ALA A 125 11.20 -9.31 2.48
CA ALA A 125 12.40 -8.99 3.26
C ALA A 125 12.48 -7.52 3.75
N ILE A 126 11.35 -6.97 4.19
CA ILE A 126 11.19 -5.58 4.63
C ILE A 126 10.39 -5.53 5.93
N ASN A 127 10.78 -4.66 6.85
CA ASN A 127 9.92 -4.23 7.96
C ASN A 127 9.35 -2.85 7.60
N GLY A 128 8.14 -2.82 7.02
CA GLY A 128 7.48 -1.58 6.60
C GLY A 128 7.23 -0.62 7.77
N SER A 129 6.91 -1.13 8.97
CA SER A 129 6.80 -0.31 10.18
C SER A 129 8.12 0.39 10.50
N GLY A 130 9.24 -0.34 10.42
CA GLY A 130 10.58 0.21 10.61
C GLY A 130 10.90 1.34 9.62
N VAL A 131 10.59 1.15 8.33
CA VAL A 131 10.76 2.20 7.30
C VAL A 131 9.99 3.46 7.68
N LEU A 132 8.71 3.33 8.04
CA LEU A 132 7.88 4.47 8.42
C LEU A 132 8.40 5.17 9.67
N SER A 133 8.78 4.43 10.72
CA SER A 133 9.37 5.02 11.93
C SER A 133 10.65 5.80 11.62
N GLY A 134 11.51 5.28 10.75
CA GLY A 134 12.72 5.97 10.31
C GLY A 134 12.41 7.25 9.51
N MET A 135 11.38 7.24 8.67
CA MET A 135 10.94 8.44 7.95
C MET A 135 10.33 9.48 8.90
N THR A 136 9.43 9.06 9.80
CA THR A 136 8.79 9.95 10.77
C THR A 136 9.81 10.63 11.67
N GLU A 137 10.90 9.95 12.06
CA GLU A 137 11.94 10.56 12.90
C GLU A 137 12.56 11.81 12.23
N ILE A 138 12.65 11.82 10.90
CA ILE A 138 13.26 12.92 10.14
C ILE A 138 12.21 13.96 9.70
N LEU A 139 11.05 13.50 9.20
CA LEU A 139 10.01 14.38 8.64
C LEU A 139 9.10 14.98 9.72
N GLY A 140 9.05 14.36 10.89
CA GLY A 140 8.07 14.63 11.93
C GLY A 140 6.71 13.97 11.65
N PRO A 141 5.82 13.94 12.66
CA PRO A 141 4.56 13.17 12.60
C PRO A 141 3.47 13.81 11.74
N LYS A 142 3.67 15.05 11.27
CA LYS A 142 2.63 15.83 10.58
C LYS A 142 2.63 15.67 9.06
N VAL A 143 3.73 15.19 8.48
CA VAL A 143 3.81 14.99 7.02
C VAL A 143 3.17 13.63 6.71
N PRO A 144 2.01 13.58 6.03
CA PRO A 144 1.41 12.32 5.64
C PRO A 144 2.31 11.59 4.63
N ILE A 145 2.44 10.29 4.84
CA ILE A 145 3.15 9.33 4.01
C ILE A 145 2.11 8.30 3.58
N THR A 146 1.91 8.15 2.26
CA THR A 146 1.00 7.16 1.71
C THR A 146 1.65 6.34 0.60
N GLY A 147 1.06 5.19 0.26
CA GLY A 147 1.53 4.33 -0.81
C GLY A 147 1.46 2.87 -0.38
N GLY A 148 2.43 2.06 -0.81
CA GLY A 148 2.40 0.64 -0.48
C GLY A 148 3.61 -0.16 -0.89
N LEU A 149 3.55 -1.44 -0.51
CA LEU A 149 4.59 -2.41 -0.78
C LEU A 149 4.24 -3.24 -2.02
N ALA A 150 5.24 -3.42 -2.87
CA ALA A 150 5.16 -4.16 -4.12
C ALA A 150 4.69 -5.60 -3.89
N GLY A 151 4.00 -6.19 -4.86
CA GLY A 151 3.59 -7.60 -4.85
C GLY A 151 4.08 -8.37 -6.08
N ASP A 152 3.97 -9.69 -6.04
CA ASP A 152 4.19 -10.61 -7.17
C ASP A 152 3.04 -11.61 -7.27
N GLY A 153 1.81 -11.09 -7.32
CA GLY A 153 0.60 -11.92 -7.20
C GLY A 153 0.44 -12.45 -5.78
N GLY A 154 0.25 -13.76 -5.62
CA GLY A 154 0.22 -14.42 -4.32
C GLY A 154 1.52 -15.15 -3.96
N ALA A 155 2.63 -14.89 -4.67
CA ALA A 155 3.85 -15.70 -4.55
C ALA A 155 4.76 -15.31 -3.38
N PHE A 156 4.79 -14.04 -2.98
CA PHE A 156 5.64 -13.52 -1.90
C PHE A 156 7.12 -13.89 -2.06
N ALA A 157 7.62 -13.91 -3.30
CA ALA A 157 8.96 -14.41 -3.62
C ALA A 157 9.92 -13.28 -4.00
N GLN A 158 9.57 -12.47 -5.00
CA GLN A 158 10.42 -11.40 -5.49
C GLN A 158 9.59 -10.28 -6.12
N THR A 159 9.75 -9.08 -5.58
CA THR A 159 8.97 -7.90 -5.98
C THR A 159 9.87 -6.81 -6.53
N TRP A 160 9.32 -5.92 -7.35
CA TRP A 160 10.10 -4.89 -8.03
C TRP A 160 9.56 -3.49 -7.78
N VAL A 161 10.46 -2.52 -7.68
CA VAL A 161 10.16 -1.08 -7.57
C VAL A 161 10.74 -0.37 -8.78
N LEU A 162 9.94 0.50 -9.39
CA LEU A 162 10.36 1.43 -10.42
C LEU A 162 10.74 2.76 -9.77
N ASP A 163 11.89 3.31 -10.13
CA ASP A 163 12.32 4.66 -9.74
C ASP A 163 12.96 5.42 -10.92
N ALA A 164 13.53 6.60 -10.64
CA ALA A 164 14.23 7.39 -11.64
C ALA A 164 15.43 6.66 -12.29
N LYS A 165 16.04 5.68 -11.60
CA LYS A 165 17.18 4.91 -12.08
C LYS A 165 16.77 3.65 -12.85
N GLY A 166 15.47 3.34 -12.91
CA GLY A 166 14.92 2.16 -13.56
C GLY A 166 14.29 1.22 -12.53
N ILE A 167 14.29 -0.07 -12.83
CA ILE A 167 13.67 -1.08 -11.96
C ILE A 167 14.69 -1.71 -11.00
N SER A 168 14.27 -2.11 -9.80
CA SER A 168 15.06 -2.84 -8.81
C SER A 168 14.20 -3.77 -7.98
N ASP A 169 14.78 -4.85 -7.50
CA ASP A 169 14.17 -5.75 -6.51
C ASP A 169 14.64 -5.48 -5.07
N ASN A 170 15.55 -4.52 -4.89
CA ASN A 170 16.17 -4.19 -3.59
C ASN A 170 16.14 -2.70 -3.24
N ARG A 171 15.24 -1.91 -3.82
CA ARG A 171 15.13 -0.46 -3.58
C ARG A 171 13.77 -0.06 -3.04
N LEU A 172 13.79 1.05 -2.31
CA LEU A 172 12.62 1.83 -1.93
C LEU A 172 12.71 3.18 -2.66
N THR A 173 11.58 3.74 -3.05
CA THR A 173 11.50 5.09 -3.60
C THR A 173 10.42 5.91 -2.90
N CYS A 174 10.69 7.19 -2.69
CA CYS A 174 9.70 8.14 -2.23
C CYS A 174 9.62 9.36 -3.16
N ILE A 175 8.45 9.99 -3.18
CA ILE A 175 8.18 11.23 -3.90
C ILE A 175 7.67 12.24 -2.88
N GLY A 176 8.40 13.32 -2.67
CA GLY A 176 7.93 14.48 -1.93
C GLY A 176 7.07 15.39 -2.82
N LEU A 177 5.92 15.81 -2.30
CA LEU A 177 5.00 16.76 -2.93
C LEU A 177 4.99 18.07 -2.13
N TYR A 178 5.11 19.19 -2.83
CA TYR A 178 5.42 20.49 -2.24
C TYR A 178 4.51 21.60 -2.73
N GLY A 179 4.26 22.58 -1.84
CA GLY A 179 3.61 23.85 -2.18
C GLY A 179 2.15 23.93 -1.73
N GLU A 180 1.65 25.16 -1.58
CA GLU A 180 0.31 25.44 -1.06
C GLU A 180 -0.82 25.12 -2.06
N ALA A 181 -0.49 24.97 -3.34
CA ALA A 181 -1.47 24.59 -4.37
C ALA A 181 -1.85 23.11 -4.31
N LEU A 182 -1.06 22.28 -3.62
CA LEU A 182 -1.31 20.84 -3.51
C LEU A 182 -2.53 20.59 -2.62
N GLU A 183 -3.46 19.83 -3.16
CA GLU A 183 -4.49 19.16 -2.35
C GLU A 183 -4.10 17.71 -2.16
N PHE A 184 -4.08 17.29 -0.91
CA PHE A 184 -3.74 15.93 -0.53
C PHE A 184 -4.68 15.48 0.57
N SER A 185 -5.40 14.40 0.31
CA SER A 185 -6.24 13.75 1.31
C SER A 185 -6.08 12.24 1.26
N HIS A 186 -6.47 11.58 2.34
CA HIS A 186 -6.34 10.14 2.46
C HIS A 186 -7.49 9.54 3.26
N GLY A 187 -7.69 8.24 3.08
CA GLY A 187 -8.62 7.43 3.87
C GLY A 187 -8.15 5.99 3.91
N SER A 188 -8.50 5.28 4.98
CA SER A 188 -8.00 3.94 5.26
C SER A 188 -9.05 3.14 6.02
N PHE A 189 -9.54 2.05 5.43
CA PHE A 189 -10.52 1.18 6.09
C PHE A 189 -10.39 -0.29 5.70
N GLY A 190 -10.69 -1.17 6.66
CA GLY A 190 -10.48 -2.61 6.56
C GLY A 190 -11.70 -3.44 6.17
N GLY A 191 -12.90 -3.12 6.67
CA GLY A 191 -14.09 -3.97 6.46
C GLY A 191 -14.06 -5.31 7.20
N TRP A 192 -13.21 -5.44 8.23
CA TRP A 192 -13.05 -6.67 9.02
C TRP A 192 -13.77 -6.56 10.35
N SER A 193 -14.36 -7.67 10.79
CA SER A 193 -15.05 -7.78 12.07
C SER A 193 -14.30 -8.72 13.00
N PRO A 194 -14.03 -8.32 14.26
CA PRO A 194 -13.41 -9.18 15.25
C PRO A 194 -14.32 -10.34 15.66
N PHE A 195 -13.74 -11.50 15.98
CA PHE A 195 -14.45 -12.62 16.58
C PHE A 195 -13.57 -13.37 17.59
N GLY A 196 -14.23 -14.08 18.51
CA GLY A 196 -13.56 -14.81 19.57
C GLY A 196 -12.97 -13.91 20.67
N PRO A 197 -12.25 -14.49 21.64
CA PRO A 197 -11.69 -13.76 22.77
C PRO A 197 -10.46 -12.92 22.35
N ALA A 198 -10.23 -11.82 23.07
CA ALA A 198 -8.91 -11.19 23.08
C ALA A 198 -7.90 -12.14 23.76
N ARG A 199 -6.74 -12.31 23.13
CA ARG A 199 -5.66 -13.20 23.55
C ARG A 199 -4.43 -12.35 23.86
N LYS A 200 -3.80 -12.55 25.01
CA LYS A 200 -2.63 -11.78 25.43
C LYS A 200 -1.40 -12.26 24.68
N VAL A 201 -0.62 -11.33 24.12
CA VAL A 201 0.73 -11.63 23.64
C VAL A 201 1.60 -11.94 24.85
N THR A 202 2.19 -13.13 24.86
CA THR A 202 3.04 -13.59 25.98
C THR A 202 4.49 -13.79 25.56
N ARG A 203 4.72 -14.06 24.26
CA ARG A 203 6.07 -14.04 23.68
C ARG A 203 6.03 -13.69 22.19
N SER A 204 6.72 -12.61 21.83
CA SER A 204 6.98 -12.22 20.43
C SER A 204 8.39 -11.62 20.31
N VAL A 205 8.93 -11.65 19.09
CA VAL A 205 10.13 -10.90 18.71
C VAL A 205 9.85 -10.23 17.37
N ASN A 206 9.83 -8.90 17.36
CA ASN A 206 9.42 -8.11 16.19
C ASN A 206 8.04 -8.55 15.67
N ASN A 207 7.98 -9.10 14.47
CA ASN A 207 6.77 -9.60 13.82
C ASN A 207 6.54 -11.11 13.98
N VAL A 208 7.40 -11.82 14.72
CA VAL A 208 7.26 -13.26 14.97
C VAL A 208 6.57 -13.48 16.31
N LEU A 209 5.36 -14.05 16.25
CA LEU A 209 4.52 -14.36 17.40
C LEU A 209 4.72 -15.82 17.80
N PHE A 210 5.24 -16.05 18.99
CA PHE A 210 5.48 -17.39 19.49
C PHE A 210 4.38 -17.88 20.42
N GLU A 211 3.89 -17.02 21.32
CA GLU A 211 2.95 -17.43 22.37
C GLU A 211 1.80 -16.44 22.59
N LEU A 212 0.60 -17.01 22.72
CA LEU A 212 -0.64 -16.35 23.12
C LEU A 212 -1.17 -17.02 24.38
N ASP A 213 -1.45 -16.24 25.42
CA ASP A 213 -1.90 -16.74 26.74
C ASP A 213 -0.99 -17.84 27.34
N GLY A 214 0.31 -17.83 27.04
CA GLY A 214 1.26 -18.85 27.47
C GLY A 214 1.19 -20.17 26.70
N GLU A 215 0.42 -20.22 25.61
CA GLU A 215 0.33 -21.36 24.69
C GLU A 215 0.99 -21.02 23.34
N SER A 216 1.42 -22.03 22.58
CA SER A 216 1.92 -21.84 21.21
C SER A 216 0.91 -21.08 20.35
N ALA A 217 1.35 -19.99 19.74
CA ALA A 217 0.52 -19.15 18.89
C ALA A 217 0.01 -19.92 17.66
N LEU A 218 0.86 -20.76 17.07
CA LEU A 218 0.47 -21.59 15.92
C LEU A 218 -0.65 -22.58 16.30
N GLU A 219 -0.53 -23.26 17.44
CA GLU A 219 -1.55 -24.23 17.87
C GLU A 219 -2.87 -23.55 18.27
N VAL A 220 -2.80 -22.39 18.93
CA VAL A 220 -3.98 -21.54 19.17
C VAL A 220 -4.66 -21.21 17.84
N TYR A 221 -3.90 -20.78 16.84
CA TYR A 221 -4.42 -20.38 15.54
C TYR A 221 -5.04 -21.55 14.76
N LYS A 222 -4.35 -22.70 14.70
CA LYS A 222 -4.87 -23.91 14.05
C LYS A 222 -6.19 -24.38 14.67
N ARG A 223 -6.35 -24.30 16.00
CA ARG A 223 -7.62 -24.63 16.68
C ARG A 223 -8.77 -23.76 16.21
N TYR A 224 -8.54 -22.47 15.95
CA TYR A 224 -9.57 -21.57 15.44
C TYR A 224 -9.88 -21.79 13.96
N LEU A 225 -8.86 -22.06 13.14
CA LEU A 225 -9.04 -22.27 11.70
C LEU A 225 -9.69 -23.64 11.37
N GLY A 226 -9.58 -24.62 12.26
CA GLY A 226 -10.12 -25.97 12.04
C GLY A 226 -9.56 -26.57 10.74
N GLU A 227 -10.45 -26.97 9.83
CA GLU A 227 -10.05 -27.57 8.55
C GLU A 227 -9.18 -26.63 7.67
N HIS A 228 -9.34 -25.32 7.81
CA HIS A 228 -8.53 -24.34 7.07
C HIS A 228 -7.06 -24.34 7.48
N ALA A 229 -6.71 -24.91 8.64
CA ALA A 229 -5.32 -25.00 9.11
C ALA A 229 -4.42 -25.77 8.13
N LYS A 230 -4.97 -26.71 7.35
CA LYS A 230 -4.24 -27.49 6.33
C LYS A 230 -3.71 -26.62 5.18
N GLY A 231 -4.30 -25.44 4.97
CA GLY A 231 -3.91 -24.49 3.93
C GLY A 231 -2.93 -23.41 4.39
N LEU A 232 -2.37 -23.51 5.59
CA LEU A 232 -1.43 -22.51 6.10
C LEU A 232 -0.11 -22.52 5.31
N PRO A 233 0.55 -21.36 5.13
CA PRO A 233 0.14 -20.04 5.65
C PRO A 233 -0.95 -19.33 4.84
N ALA A 234 -1.23 -19.77 3.60
CA ALA A 234 -2.13 -19.05 2.67
C ALA A 234 -3.55 -18.85 3.23
N SER A 235 -4.13 -19.85 3.90
CA SER A 235 -5.44 -19.73 4.54
C SER A 235 -5.48 -18.71 5.68
N GLY A 236 -4.33 -18.30 6.23
CA GLY A 236 -4.24 -17.27 7.25
C GLY A 236 -4.65 -15.88 6.77
N LEU A 237 -4.68 -15.66 5.45
CA LEU A 237 -5.21 -14.44 4.84
C LEU A 237 -6.71 -14.24 5.11
N LEU A 238 -7.45 -15.31 5.39
CA LEU A 238 -8.89 -15.26 5.66
C LEU A 238 -9.20 -14.87 7.12
N PHE A 239 -8.21 -14.97 8.02
CA PHE A 239 -8.41 -14.81 9.46
C PHE A 239 -7.27 -14.02 10.11
N PRO A 240 -7.07 -12.74 9.77
CA PRO A 240 -6.02 -11.92 10.35
C PRO A 240 -6.30 -11.57 11.81
N PHE A 241 -5.34 -10.95 12.49
CA PHE A 241 -5.51 -10.45 13.85
C PHE A 241 -5.77 -8.94 13.88
N ALA A 242 -6.76 -8.50 14.65
CA ALA A 242 -6.85 -7.15 15.18
C ALA A 242 -5.82 -6.97 16.30
N MET A 243 -5.09 -5.86 16.27
CA MET A 243 -4.28 -5.42 17.42
C MET A 243 -5.13 -4.61 18.39
N LEU A 244 -5.05 -4.96 19.67
CA LEU A 244 -5.82 -4.36 20.74
C LEU A 244 -4.90 -3.74 21.80
N GLY A 245 -5.34 -2.62 22.38
CA GLY A 245 -4.70 -1.97 23.51
C GLY A 245 -4.89 -2.73 24.82
N SER A 246 -4.29 -2.23 25.90
CA SER A 246 -4.38 -2.83 27.24
C SER A 246 -5.80 -2.87 27.82
N ASP A 247 -6.68 -1.99 27.33
CA ASP A 247 -8.12 -1.95 27.66
C ASP A 247 -8.98 -2.82 26.74
N HIS A 248 -8.35 -3.60 25.85
CA HIS A 248 -8.96 -4.42 24.81
C HIS A 248 -9.72 -3.64 23.72
N SER A 249 -9.52 -2.32 23.63
CA SER A 249 -10.02 -1.52 22.50
C SER A 249 -9.18 -1.76 21.25
N GLU A 250 -9.79 -1.63 20.08
CA GLU A 250 -9.09 -1.77 18.81
C GLU A 250 -8.16 -0.58 18.56
N VAL A 251 -6.91 -0.87 18.21
CA VAL A 251 -5.91 0.15 17.83
C VAL A 251 -6.08 0.60 16.36
N GLY A 252 -6.98 -0.06 15.61
CA GLY A 252 -7.19 0.20 14.18
C GLY A 252 -6.12 -0.40 13.28
N LEU A 253 -5.35 -1.39 13.77
CA LEU A 253 -4.31 -2.08 13.01
C LEU A 253 -4.60 -3.57 12.92
N ILE A 254 -4.45 -4.11 11.71
CA ILE A 254 -4.63 -5.52 11.39
C ILE A 254 -3.27 -6.15 11.05
N ARG A 255 -3.08 -7.41 11.44
CA ARG A 255 -1.87 -8.19 11.18
C ARG A 255 -2.21 -9.50 10.49
N THR A 256 -1.74 -9.63 9.26
CA THR A 256 -1.91 -10.83 8.44
C THR A 256 -0.81 -11.85 8.70
N ILE A 257 -1.15 -13.13 8.58
CA ILE A 257 -0.21 -14.25 8.72
C ILE A 257 0.51 -14.43 7.38
N LEU A 258 1.84 -14.28 7.38
CA LEU A 258 2.71 -14.48 6.22
C LEU A 258 3.39 -15.85 6.22
N GLY A 259 3.59 -16.43 7.40
CA GLY A 259 4.35 -17.66 7.54
C GLY A 259 4.06 -18.38 8.85
N VAL A 260 4.39 -19.66 8.87
CA VAL A 260 4.28 -20.54 10.04
C VAL A 260 5.59 -21.29 10.23
N ASP A 261 5.98 -21.51 11.48
CA ASP A 261 7.08 -22.41 11.83
C ASP A 261 6.53 -23.49 12.77
N GLU A 262 6.44 -24.71 12.24
CA GLU A 262 5.93 -25.89 12.96
C GLU A 262 6.85 -26.33 14.11
N ALA A 263 8.16 -26.17 13.96
CA ALA A 263 9.13 -26.59 14.97
C ALA A 263 9.17 -25.59 16.14
N ALA A 264 9.12 -24.30 15.83
CA ALA A 264 9.08 -23.23 16.82
C ALA A 264 7.66 -22.96 17.37
N GLY A 265 6.62 -23.48 16.72
CA GLY A 265 5.22 -23.26 17.08
C GLY A 265 4.77 -21.81 16.93
N SER A 266 5.32 -21.08 15.93
CA SER A 266 5.16 -19.63 15.79
C SER A 266 4.47 -19.21 14.49
N LEU A 267 3.99 -17.97 14.48
CA LEU A 267 3.40 -17.29 13.33
C LEU A 267 4.27 -16.08 12.98
N THR A 268 4.52 -15.86 11.69
CA THR A 268 5.14 -14.63 11.19
C THR A 268 4.05 -13.70 10.68
N LEU A 269 3.96 -12.49 11.22
CA LEU A 269 2.94 -11.49 10.85
C LEU A 269 3.50 -10.40 9.92
N ALA A 270 2.61 -9.76 9.15
CA ALA A 270 2.90 -8.65 8.25
C ALA A 270 3.05 -7.29 8.97
N GLY A 271 4.05 -7.21 9.85
CA GLY A 271 4.39 -6.02 10.62
C GLY A 271 4.54 -6.31 12.11
N ASP A 272 5.13 -5.36 12.84
CA ASP A 272 5.41 -5.51 14.26
C ASP A 272 4.14 -5.67 15.12
N ILE A 273 4.32 -6.36 16.24
CA ILE A 273 3.30 -6.69 17.24
C ILE A 273 3.72 -6.06 18.56
N ASP A 274 2.77 -5.52 19.31
CA ASP A 274 3.02 -5.11 20.69
C ASP A 274 3.24 -6.35 21.59
N PRO A 275 4.45 -6.54 22.17
CA PRO A 275 4.73 -7.70 23.04
C PRO A 275 3.91 -7.71 24.32
N ASP A 276 3.37 -6.56 24.74
CA ASP A 276 2.53 -6.41 25.93
C ASP A 276 1.04 -6.29 25.60
N GLY A 277 0.70 -6.30 24.30
CA GLY A 277 -0.65 -6.08 23.78
C GLY A 277 -1.52 -7.34 23.72
N TYR A 278 -2.68 -7.19 23.10
CA TYR A 278 -3.62 -8.27 22.86
C TYR A 278 -3.95 -8.40 21.37
N LEU A 279 -4.24 -9.62 20.94
CA LEU A 279 -4.69 -9.92 19.58
C LEU A 279 -6.08 -10.57 19.61
N ARG A 280 -6.89 -10.31 18.59
CA ARG A 280 -8.17 -10.99 18.39
C ARG A 280 -8.34 -11.32 16.92
N LEU A 281 -8.86 -12.51 16.62
CA LEU A 281 -9.08 -12.91 15.24
C LEU A 281 -10.15 -12.04 14.58
N MET A 282 -10.07 -11.90 13.26
CA MET A 282 -11.04 -11.18 12.45
C MET A 282 -11.49 -12.01 11.25
N HIS A 283 -12.69 -11.75 10.76
CA HIS A 283 -13.18 -12.25 9.48
C HIS A 283 -13.85 -11.11 8.70
N ALA A 284 -14.08 -11.31 7.41
CA ALA A 284 -14.85 -10.37 6.59
C ALA A 284 -15.75 -11.12 5.61
N SER A 285 -16.88 -10.51 5.24
CA SER A 285 -17.62 -10.85 4.03
C SER A 285 -17.15 -9.95 2.89
N THR A 286 -17.37 -10.35 1.64
CA THR A 286 -17.10 -9.49 0.47
C THR A 286 -17.79 -8.14 0.61
N ASP A 287 -19.07 -8.11 0.99
CA ASP A 287 -19.84 -6.87 1.11
C ASP A 287 -19.20 -5.92 2.15
N ALA A 288 -18.77 -6.44 3.31
CA ALA A 288 -18.10 -5.63 4.32
C ALA A 288 -16.73 -5.09 3.85
N LEU A 289 -16.03 -5.83 2.97
CA LEU A 289 -14.82 -5.32 2.33
C LEU A 289 -15.16 -4.15 1.40
N VAL A 290 -16.17 -4.31 0.54
CA VAL A 290 -16.64 -3.23 -0.37
C VAL A 290 -17.05 -1.99 0.41
N ASP A 291 -17.86 -2.14 1.46
CA ASP A 291 -18.25 -1.04 2.36
C ASP A 291 -17.02 -0.35 2.97
N GLY A 292 -15.96 -1.11 3.31
CA GLY A 292 -14.70 -0.55 3.77
C GLY A 292 -13.98 0.29 2.72
N ALA A 293 -13.98 -0.14 1.45
CA ALA A 293 -13.39 0.64 0.36
C ALA A 293 -14.16 1.96 0.15
N GLU A 294 -15.49 1.90 0.19
CA GLU A 294 -16.36 3.08 0.13
C GLU A 294 -16.06 4.05 1.29
N ALA A 295 -16.00 3.55 2.54
CA ALA A 295 -15.70 4.36 3.71
C ALA A 295 -14.30 5.03 3.64
N ALA A 296 -13.30 4.34 3.08
CA ALA A 296 -11.98 4.93 2.83
C ALA A 296 -12.08 6.07 1.81
N ALA A 297 -12.91 5.94 0.78
CA ALA A 297 -13.11 6.97 -0.24
C ALA A 297 -13.84 8.18 0.35
N GLU A 298 -14.89 7.94 1.14
CA GLU A 298 -15.64 8.99 1.83
C GLU A 298 -14.74 9.78 2.79
N ALA A 299 -13.88 9.09 3.55
CA ALA A 299 -12.92 9.74 4.43
C ALA A 299 -11.97 10.66 3.64
N ALA A 300 -11.38 10.17 2.56
CA ALA A 300 -10.50 10.97 1.70
C ALA A 300 -11.25 12.16 1.06
N LYS A 301 -12.49 11.96 0.64
CA LYS A 301 -13.33 13.02 0.05
C LYS A 301 -13.73 14.08 1.07
N SER A 302 -14.02 13.69 2.31
CA SER A 302 -14.42 14.61 3.39
C SER A 302 -13.34 15.63 3.77
N MET A 303 -12.07 15.31 3.48
CA MET A 303 -10.93 16.19 3.72
C MET A 303 -10.70 17.23 2.60
N GLN A 304 -11.39 17.10 1.46
CA GLN A 304 -11.25 18.04 0.35
C GLN A 304 -11.84 19.40 0.75
N GLN A 305 -11.03 20.46 0.59
CA GLN A 305 -11.41 21.81 1.01
C GLN A 305 -12.05 22.64 -0.11
N THR A 306 -11.82 22.25 -1.37
CA THR A 306 -12.32 22.98 -2.53
C THR A 306 -13.17 22.05 -3.41
N GLY A 307 -13.92 22.65 -4.35
CA GLY A 307 -14.89 21.94 -5.19
C GLY A 307 -14.24 20.90 -6.14
N PRO A 308 -15.01 20.28 -7.04
CA PRO A 308 -14.51 19.18 -7.85
C PRO A 308 -13.40 19.65 -8.79
N HIS A 309 -12.16 19.29 -8.45
CA HIS A 309 -10.99 19.40 -9.31
C HIS A 309 -10.71 18.04 -9.94
N GLN A 310 -10.15 18.03 -11.17
CA GLN A 310 -9.61 16.80 -11.71
C GLN A 310 -8.37 16.40 -10.90
N GLY A 311 -8.46 15.25 -10.23
CA GLY A 311 -7.38 14.68 -9.44
C GLY A 311 -7.08 13.22 -9.79
N LEU A 312 -6.16 12.66 -9.01
CA LEU A 312 -5.85 11.23 -8.99
C LEU A 312 -6.34 10.67 -7.65
N ALA A 313 -7.13 9.60 -7.68
CA ALA A 313 -7.33 8.73 -6.53
C ALA A 313 -6.43 7.51 -6.69
N LEU A 314 -5.39 7.42 -5.86
CA LEU A 314 -4.48 6.29 -5.78
C LEU A 314 -5.02 5.28 -4.75
N LEU A 315 -5.48 4.13 -5.24
CA LEU A 315 -6.01 3.03 -4.45
C LEU A 315 -4.90 2.01 -4.20
N VAL A 316 -4.60 1.74 -2.92
CA VAL A 316 -3.68 0.68 -2.53
C VAL A 316 -4.45 -0.28 -1.64
N SER A 317 -4.76 -1.45 -2.19
CA SER A 317 -5.62 -2.47 -1.55
C SER A 317 -4.80 -3.70 -1.19
N CYS A 318 -5.11 -4.39 -0.09
CA CYS A 318 -4.37 -5.58 0.29
C CYS A 318 -4.66 -6.77 -0.62
N VAL A 319 -3.63 -7.53 -1.00
CA VAL A 319 -3.79 -8.81 -1.71
C VAL A 319 -4.71 -9.78 -0.96
N GLY A 320 -4.73 -9.72 0.38
CA GLY A 320 -5.64 -10.54 1.19
C GLY A 320 -7.12 -10.26 0.89
N ARG A 321 -7.48 -8.98 0.67
CA ARG A 321 -8.83 -8.57 0.26
C ARG A 321 -9.16 -9.14 -1.11
N LYS A 322 -8.23 -9.03 -2.08
CA LYS A 322 -8.40 -9.59 -3.43
C LYS A 322 -8.77 -11.07 -3.39
N LEU A 323 -8.05 -11.83 -2.57
CA LEU A 323 -8.22 -13.27 -2.45
C LEU A 323 -9.56 -13.65 -1.78
N VAL A 324 -10.02 -12.85 -0.82
CA VAL A 324 -11.35 -13.03 -0.20
C VAL A 324 -12.48 -12.71 -1.19
N MET A 325 -12.36 -11.62 -1.95
CA MET A 325 -13.40 -11.19 -2.89
C MET A 325 -13.44 -12.02 -4.18
N GLY A 326 -12.31 -12.60 -4.59
CA GLY A 326 -12.22 -13.47 -5.77
C GLY A 326 -12.68 -12.75 -7.04
N GLY A 327 -13.74 -13.25 -7.68
CA GLY A 327 -14.28 -12.64 -8.90
C GLY A 327 -15.06 -11.34 -8.69
N ARG A 328 -15.19 -10.86 -7.44
CA ARG A 328 -15.94 -9.65 -7.07
C ARG A 328 -15.02 -8.45 -6.76
N VAL A 329 -13.76 -8.52 -7.17
CA VAL A 329 -12.74 -7.48 -6.89
C VAL A 329 -13.04 -6.13 -7.52
N ASP A 330 -13.76 -6.11 -8.64
CA ASP A 330 -14.16 -4.86 -9.28
C ASP A 330 -15.15 -4.06 -8.42
N GLU A 331 -15.97 -4.73 -7.58
CA GLU A 331 -16.98 -4.07 -6.75
C GLU A 331 -16.37 -3.07 -5.75
N GLU A 332 -15.18 -3.36 -5.19
CA GLU A 332 -14.52 -2.39 -4.29
C GLU A 332 -13.97 -1.18 -5.03
N VAL A 333 -13.58 -1.33 -6.30
CA VAL A 333 -13.10 -0.21 -7.13
C VAL A 333 -14.26 0.62 -7.65
N GLU A 334 -15.38 -0.02 -8.02
CA GLU A 334 -16.63 0.62 -8.42
C GLU A 334 -17.19 1.47 -7.28
N ALA A 335 -17.25 0.94 -6.06
CA ALA A 335 -17.70 1.69 -4.88
C ALA A 335 -16.87 2.96 -4.63
N VAL A 336 -15.55 2.88 -4.81
CA VAL A 336 -14.67 4.07 -4.73
C VAL A 336 -14.94 5.05 -5.87
N GLY A 337 -15.16 4.53 -7.09
CA GLY A 337 -15.52 5.31 -8.26
C GLY A 337 -16.82 6.10 -8.08
N ASP A 338 -17.83 5.50 -7.46
CA ASP A 338 -19.11 6.15 -7.17
C ASP A 338 -18.95 7.33 -6.20
N VAL A 339 -18.07 7.20 -5.21
CA VAL A 339 -17.76 8.30 -4.27
C VAL A 339 -17.07 9.47 -4.97
N PHE A 340 -16.06 9.24 -5.80
CA PHE A 340 -15.34 10.33 -6.49
C PHE A 340 -16.03 10.83 -7.77
N GLY A 341 -16.95 10.04 -8.34
CA GLY A 341 -17.60 10.31 -9.63
C GLY A 341 -16.59 10.61 -10.73
N GLN A 342 -16.89 11.60 -11.58
CA GLN A 342 -15.97 12.05 -12.64
C GLN A 342 -14.84 12.99 -12.15
N GLY A 343 -14.73 13.21 -10.85
CA GLY A 343 -13.74 14.13 -10.26
C GLY A 343 -12.32 13.56 -10.19
N ALA A 344 -12.15 12.24 -10.25
CA ALA A 344 -10.85 11.61 -10.09
C ALA A 344 -10.59 10.55 -11.16
N THR A 345 -9.35 10.49 -11.66
CA THR A 345 -8.86 9.27 -12.32
C THR A 345 -8.53 8.26 -11.23
N LEU A 346 -9.08 7.05 -11.30
CA LEU A 346 -8.68 5.96 -10.40
C LEU A 346 -7.41 5.29 -10.94
N ALA A 347 -6.45 5.04 -10.06
CA ALA A 347 -5.27 4.25 -10.37
C ALA A 347 -4.83 3.53 -9.10
N GLY A 348 -4.11 2.43 -9.22
CA GLY A 348 -3.68 1.74 -8.02
C GLY A 348 -3.19 0.34 -8.25
N PHE A 349 -3.12 -0.40 -7.15
CA PHE A 349 -2.69 -1.78 -7.16
C PHE A 349 -3.09 -2.52 -5.90
N TYR A 350 -3.13 -3.85 -6.04
CA TYR A 350 -3.14 -4.76 -4.90
C TYR A 350 -1.71 -4.98 -4.39
N SER A 351 -1.53 -4.80 -3.09
CA SER A 351 -0.26 -4.61 -2.40
C SER A 351 0.01 -5.69 -1.34
N TYR A 352 1.25 -5.79 -0.90
CA TYR A 352 1.66 -6.60 0.26
C TYR A 352 1.66 -5.84 1.58
N GLY A 353 1.31 -4.56 1.55
CA GLY A 353 1.19 -3.72 2.73
C GLY A 353 0.84 -2.30 2.31
N GLU A 354 -0.18 -1.75 2.96
CA GLU A 354 -0.71 -0.43 2.63
C GLU A 354 -0.15 0.59 3.61
N ILE A 355 0.23 1.76 3.11
CA ILE A 355 0.82 2.82 3.91
C ILE A 355 -0.12 4.01 3.86
N SER A 356 -0.61 4.43 5.03
CA SER A 356 -1.45 5.61 5.19
C SER A 356 -1.52 6.01 6.67
N PRO A 357 -1.78 7.28 6.99
CA PRO A 357 -2.33 7.64 8.30
C PRO A 357 -3.69 6.96 8.50
N PHE A 358 -3.99 6.60 9.75
CA PHE A 358 -5.30 6.02 10.13
C PHE A 358 -6.40 7.09 10.16
N SER A 359 -6.10 8.27 10.69
CA SER A 359 -6.98 9.44 10.70
C SER A 359 -6.14 10.70 10.46
N PRO A 360 -6.78 11.86 10.18
CA PRO A 360 -6.06 13.12 10.14
C PRO A 360 -5.23 13.32 11.42
N GLU A 361 -4.03 13.88 11.27
CA GLU A 361 -3.10 14.23 12.36
C GLU A 361 -2.45 13.05 13.12
N VAL A 362 -2.76 11.80 12.76
CA VAL A 362 -2.11 10.60 13.33
C VAL A 362 -0.90 10.21 12.48
N GLU A 363 0.10 9.61 13.13
CA GLU A 363 1.28 9.09 12.45
C GLU A 363 0.90 8.01 11.41
N CYS A 364 1.63 7.99 10.30
CA CYS A 364 1.49 6.97 9.26
C CYS A 364 1.83 5.58 9.81
N LYS A 365 1.04 4.58 9.47
CA LYS A 365 1.27 3.19 9.86
C LYS A 365 1.26 2.27 8.65
N LEU A 366 1.84 1.09 8.84
CA LEU A 366 1.67 -0.05 7.94
C LEU A 366 0.37 -0.77 8.29
N HIS A 367 -0.54 -0.79 7.33
CA HIS A 367 -1.80 -1.51 7.39
C HIS A 367 -1.68 -2.84 6.65
N ASN A 368 -2.56 -3.76 7.03
CA ASN A 368 -2.81 -4.99 6.27
C ASN A 368 -4.31 -5.13 6.13
N GLN A 369 -4.76 -5.87 5.11
CA GLN A 369 -6.18 -6.22 4.94
C GLN A 369 -7.08 -4.99 4.81
N THR A 370 -6.49 -3.88 4.37
CA THR A 370 -7.08 -2.56 4.31
C THR A 370 -7.05 -2.08 2.87
N MET A 371 -8.01 -1.22 2.51
CA MET A 371 -7.85 -0.34 1.37
C MET A 371 -7.45 1.05 1.88
N THR A 372 -6.37 1.57 1.34
CA THR A 372 -5.99 2.98 1.52
C THR A 372 -6.21 3.73 0.22
N ILE A 373 -6.70 4.95 0.35
CA ILE A 373 -6.96 5.85 -0.77
C ILE A 373 -6.19 7.12 -0.51
N THR A 374 -5.41 7.54 -1.48
CA THR A 374 -4.78 8.86 -1.51
C THR A 374 -5.38 9.66 -2.65
N TYR A 375 -6.00 10.78 -2.35
CA TYR A 375 -6.44 11.72 -3.37
C TYR A 375 -5.44 12.86 -3.50
N ILE A 376 -5.04 13.13 -4.74
CA ILE A 376 -4.05 14.15 -5.10
C ILE A 376 -4.65 15.05 -6.17
N ALA A 377 -4.68 16.34 -5.89
CA ALA A 377 -5.06 17.36 -6.86
C ALA A 377 -4.19 18.59 -6.71
N GLU A 378 -4.41 19.55 -7.60
CA GLU A 378 -3.79 20.87 -7.55
C GLU A 378 -4.89 21.88 -7.80
N THR A 379 -5.07 22.80 -6.85
CA THR A 379 -6.00 23.91 -7.01
C THR A 379 -5.63 24.74 -8.24
N ALA A 380 -6.59 25.50 -8.77
CA ALA A 380 -6.38 26.43 -9.88
C ALA A 380 -5.52 27.65 -9.50
#